data_AF-A0A224YBC5-F1
#
_entry.id   AF-A0A224YBC5-F1
#
_cell.length_a   1.000
_cell.length_b   1.000
_cell.length_c   1.000
_cell.angle_alpha   90.00
_cell.angle_beta   90.00
_cell.angle_gamma   90.00
#
_symmetry.space_group_name_H-M   'P 1'
#
loop_
_entity.id
_entity.type
_entity.pdbx_description
1 polymer ?
#
loop_
_entity_poly.entity_id
_entity_poly.type
_entity_poly.pdbx_seq_one_letter_code
_entity_poly.pdbx_strand_id
1 'polypeptide(L)'
;MQETKLIAVFLFSSHLAMMECDWNLLSLTHGIRKFLSTPLPIWTTNITEDKVGKPRCEVDLLLTISKTHITYRHLCYEKREKKSVRITGRFDERKRTRLFIHINELNYNISEEMVYLNWIQKCAVFMVTAPYPGRWHSFDVRVWNSSIEPRNYGDCIRKFKKLQRRGLGIYSDYCQNIVYKRAKLPILHMKSEGN
;
A
#
# COMPACT_ATOMS: atom_id res chain seq x y z
N MET A 1 3.28 -56.94 -5.97
CA MET A 1 4.00 -55.96 -5.10
C MET A 1 4.67 -54.82 -5.88
N GLN A 2 4.82 -54.92 -7.21
CA GLN A 2 5.45 -53.88 -8.04
C GLN A 2 4.44 -52.84 -8.56
N GLU A 3 3.21 -53.26 -8.84
CA GLU A 3 2.13 -52.39 -9.33
C GLU A 3 1.65 -51.35 -8.30
N THR A 4 1.62 -51.72 -7.02
CA THR A 4 1.21 -50.83 -5.92
C THR A 4 2.18 -49.66 -5.73
N LYS A 5 3.47 -49.85 -6.08
CA LYS A 5 4.49 -48.80 -6.02
C LYS A 5 4.36 -47.80 -7.17
N LEU A 6 3.96 -48.25 -8.37
CA LEU A 6 3.72 -47.35 -9.50
C LEU A 6 2.55 -46.40 -9.21
N ILE A 7 1.45 -46.92 -8.66
CA ILE A 7 0.26 -46.11 -8.36
C ILE A 7 0.58 -45.04 -7.30
N ALA A 8 1.35 -45.39 -6.28
CA ALA A 8 1.78 -44.42 -5.25
C ALA A 8 2.66 -43.30 -5.83
N VAL A 9 3.53 -43.61 -6.80
CA VAL A 9 4.40 -42.64 -7.48
C VAL A 9 3.57 -41.69 -8.36
N PHE A 10 2.58 -42.18 -9.10
CA PHE A 10 1.68 -41.34 -9.92
C PHE A 10 0.77 -40.43 -9.07
N LEU A 11 0.29 -40.92 -7.92
CA LEU A 11 -0.47 -40.11 -6.97
C LEU A 11 0.41 -39.01 -6.36
N PHE A 12 1.65 -39.32 -5.97
CA PHE A 12 2.59 -38.30 -5.47
C PHE A 12 2.98 -37.26 -6.52
N SER A 13 3.16 -37.64 -7.80
CA SER A 13 3.50 -36.68 -8.86
C SER A 13 2.34 -35.75 -9.21
N SER A 14 1.10 -36.23 -9.13
CA SER A 14 -0.08 -35.38 -9.36
C SER A 14 -0.30 -34.36 -8.23
N HIS A 15 0.05 -34.69 -6.98
CA HIS A 15 0.04 -33.74 -5.87
C HIS A 15 1.12 -32.65 -6.01
N LEU A 16 2.30 -32.96 -6.56
CA LEU A 16 3.37 -31.98 -6.78
C LEU A 16 3.02 -30.99 -7.90
N ALA A 17 2.34 -31.45 -8.97
CA ALA A 17 1.87 -30.57 -10.05
C ALA A 17 0.79 -29.57 -9.59
N MET A 18 0.03 -29.88 -8.54
CA MET A 18 -0.94 -28.94 -7.95
C MET A 18 -0.28 -27.81 -7.14
N MET A 19 1.00 -27.94 -6.74
CA MET A 19 1.72 -26.85 -6.06
C MET A 19 2.23 -25.75 -7.00
N GLU A 20 2.32 -26.01 -8.31
CA GLU A 20 2.77 -25.02 -9.30
C GLU A 20 1.66 -24.00 -9.66
N CYS A 21 0.39 -24.37 -9.52
CA CYS A 21 -0.75 -23.48 -9.73
C CYS A 21 -0.96 -22.45 -8.60
N ASP A 22 -0.28 -22.59 -7.46
CA ASP A 22 -0.48 -21.71 -6.31
C ASP A 22 0.42 -20.46 -6.35
N TRP A 23 1.53 -20.48 -7.10
CA TRP A 23 2.46 -19.34 -7.15
C TRP A 23 1.87 -18.12 -7.84
N ASN A 24 1.07 -18.31 -8.90
CA ASN A 24 0.39 -17.21 -9.58
C ASN A 24 -0.78 -16.65 -8.73
N LEU A 25 -1.50 -17.50 -8.00
CA LEU A 25 -2.60 -17.11 -7.11
C LEU A 25 -2.09 -16.45 -5.82
N LEU A 26 -1.02 -16.98 -5.21
CA LEU A 26 -0.27 -16.34 -4.12
C LEU A 26 0.36 -15.01 -4.57
N SER A 27 0.83 -14.90 -5.82
CA SER A 27 1.38 -13.64 -6.33
C SER A 27 0.31 -12.56 -6.58
N LEU A 28 -0.93 -12.94 -6.90
CA LEU A 28 -2.08 -12.02 -6.96
C LEU A 28 -2.51 -11.57 -5.56
N THR A 29 -2.20 -12.36 -4.52
CA THR A 29 -2.59 -12.06 -3.14
C THR A 29 -1.58 -11.22 -2.35
N HIS A 30 -0.39 -10.90 -2.89
CA HIS A 30 0.69 -10.19 -2.17
C HIS A 30 1.23 -8.92 -2.84
N GLY A 31 0.68 -8.49 -3.98
CA GLY A 31 1.13 -7.28 -4.68
C GLY A 31 0.65 -5.97 -4.03
N ILE A 32 1.42 -4.89 -4.24
CA ILE A 32 1.08 -3.52 -3.79
C ILE A 32 -0.32 -3.11 -4.26
N ARG A 33 -0.69 -3.50 -5.48
CA ARG A 33 -2.01 -3.24 -6.07
C ARG A 33 -3.15 -3.78 -5.19
N LYS A 34 -3.01 -4.97 -4.62
CA LYS A 34 -4.07 -5.56 -3.77
C LYS A 34 -4.18 -4.79 -2.45
N PHE A 35 -3.06 -4.38 -1.86
CA PHE A 35 -3.07 -3.61 -0.62
C PHE A 35 -3.73 -2.24 -0.82
N LEU A 36 -3.48 -1.59 -1.95
CA LEU A 36 -4.08 -0.30 -2.30
C LEU A 36 -5.52 -0.41 -2.82
N SER A 37 -5.98 -1.62 -3.18
CA SER A 37 -7.32 -1.88 -3.70
C SER A 37 -8.35 -2.02 -2.59
N THR A 38 -8.57 -0.96 -1.82
CA THR A 38 -9.57 -0.91 -0.74
C THR A 38 -10.39 0.37 -0.81
N PRO A 39 -11.71 0.32 -0.50
CA PRO A 39 -12.52 1.53 -0.39
C PRO A 39 -12.28 2.28 0.93
N LEU A 40 -11.57 1.66 1.88
CA LEU A 40 -11.27 2.26 3.17
C LEU A 40 -10.07 3.22 3.04
N PRO A 41 -10.04 4.32 3.81
CA PRO A 41 -8.86 5.17 3.89
C PRO A 41 -7.62 4.35 4.30
N ILE A 42 -6.48 4.67 3.70
CA ILE A 42 -5.17 4.12 4.09
C ILE A 42 -4.39 5.24 4.78
N TRP A 43 -4.12 5.07 6.06
CA TRP A 43 -3.43 6.05 6.88
C TRP A 43 -1.94 5.75 6.94
N THR A 44 -1.11 6.79 6.79
CA THR A 44 0.30 6.72 7.19
C THR A 44 0.39 7.03 8.68
N THR A 45 0.85 6.05 9.46
CA THR A 45 0.92 6.14 10.94
C THR A 45 2.29 6.60 11.41
N ASN A 46 3.35 6.11 10.75
CA ASN A 46 4.73 6.43 11.07
C ASN A 46 5.50 6.71 9.78
N ILE A 47 6.42 7.66 9.87
CA ILE A 47 7.34 8.03 8.80
C ILE A 47 8.77 8.06 9.33
N THR A 48 9.74 7.99 8.44
CA THR A 48 11.13 8.37 8.72
C THR A 48 11.21 9.81 9.24
N GLU A 49 11.95 10.04 10.34
CA GLU A 49 11.95 11.32 11.10
C GLU A 49 12.39 12.56 10.29
N ASP A 50 13.32 12.39 9.38
CA ASP A 50 13.91 13.41 8.51
C ASP A 50 13.19 13.55 7.16
N LYS A 51 11.98 12.98 7.01
CA LYS A 51 11.11 13.22 5.85
C LYS A 51 10.78 14.72 5.75
N VAL A 52 11.01 15.29 4.56
CA VAL A 52 10.76 16.70 4.24
C VAL A 52 9.27 17.05 4.41
N GLY A 53 8.98 18.28 4.82
CA GLY A 53 7.61 18.78 5.04
C GLY A 53 7.00 18.36 6.38
N LYS A 54 7.43 17.23 6.96
CA LYS A 54 6.92 16.66 8.23
C LYS A 54 5.38 16.63 8.26
N PRO A 55 4.74 15.93 7.29
CA PRO A 55 3.28 15.91 7.21
C PRO A 55 2.66 15.27 8.45
N ARG A 56 1.43 15.69 8.78
CA ARG A 56 0.59 15.07 9.81
C ARG A 56 -0.71 14.56 9.19
N CYS A 57 -1.29 13.52 9.78
CA CYS A 57 -2.57 12.95 9.32
C CYS A 57 -2.60 12.61 7.83
N GLU A 58 -1.51 12.03 7.35
CA GLU A 58 -1.35 11.65 5.95
C GLU A 58 -2.26 10.45 5.64
N VAL A 59 -3.09 10.57 4.60
CA VAL A 59 -4.08 9.57 4.22
C VAL A 59 -4.32 9.54 2.72
N ASP A 60 -4.42 8.33 2.18
CA ASP A 60 -4.77 8.06 0.79
C ASP A 60 -6.20 7.53 0.69
N LEU A 61 -6.98 8.15 -0.19
CA LEU A 61 -8.34 7.74 -0.53
C LEU A 61 -8.37 7.25 -1.97
N LEU A 62 -8.68 5.98 -2.18
CA LEU A 62 -8.76 5.39 -3.51
C LEU A 62 -9.82 6.12 -4.37
N LEU A 63 -9.45 6.50 -5.60
CA LEU A 63 -10.39 7.05 -6.57
C LEU A 63 -10.65 6.05 -7.69
N THR A 64 -9.59 5.57 -8.34
CA THR A 64 -9.67 4.56 -9.40
C THR A 64 -8.45 3.64 -9.35
N ILE A 65 -8.62 2.39 -9.77
CA ILE A 65 -7.53 1.42 -9.87
C ILE A 65 -7.78 0.48 -11.05
N SER A 66 -6.76 0.26 -11.85
CA SER A 66 -6.75 -0.68 -12.96
C SER A 66 -5.61 -1.69 -12.78
N LYS A 67 -5.33 -2.50 -13.82
CA LYS A 67 -4.16 -3.40 -13.81
C LYS A 67 -2.83 -2.63 -13.85
N THR A 68 -2.81 -1.46 -14.49
CA THR A 68 -1.59 -0.72 -14.80
C THR A 68 -1.46 0.59 -14.04
N HIS A 69 -2.58 1.19 -13.63
CA HIS A 69 -2.59 2.51 -13.01
C HIS A 69 -3.43 2.54 -11.73
N ILE A 70 -3.11 3.50 -10.88
CA ILE A 70 -3.90 3.87 -9.72
C ILE A 70 -4.05 5.39 -9.69
N THR A 71 -5.20 5.85 -9.24
CA THR A 71 -5.39 7.23 -8.84
C THR A 71 -6.02 7.27 -7.46
N TYR A 72 -5.45 8.08 -6.58
CA TYR A 72 -5.95 8.32 -5.24
C TYR A 72 -5.91 9.82 -4.92
N ARG A 73 -6.72 10.21 -3.94
CA ARG A 73 -6.65 11.53 -3.32
C ARG A 73 -5.79 11.41 -2.08
N HIS A 74 -4.68 12.13 -2.08
CA HIS A 74 -3.76 12.24 -0.95
C HIS A 74 -4.12 13.48 -0.13
N LEU A 75 -4.33 13.31 1.16
CA LEU A 75 -4.62 14.38 2.11
C LEU A 75 -3.58 14.38 3.22
N CYS A 76 -3.15 15.56 3.66
CA CYS A 76 -2.32 15.71 4.84
C CYS A 76 -2.45 17.13 5.41
N TYR A 77 -1.94 17.33 6.63
CA TYR A 77 -1.65 18.64 7.17
C TYR A 77 -0.15 18.92 7.05
N GLU A 78 0.19 20.03 6.39
CA GLU A 78 1.55 20.56 6.33
C GLU A 78 1.51 22.01 6.83
N LYS A 79 2.38 22.37 7.80
CA LYS A 79 2.38 23.71 8.43
C LYS A 79 0.98 24.17 8.91
N ARG A 80 0.16 23.24 9.40
CA ARG A 80 -1.25 23.41 9.83
C ARG A 80 -2.26 23.68 8.71
N GLU A 81 -1.84 23.71 7.46
CA GLU A 81 -2.73 23.81 6.31
C GLU A 81 -3.13 22.42 5.82
N LYS A 82 -4.41 22.23 5.50
CA LYS A 82 -4.87 21.01 4.83
C LYS A 82 -4.41 21.06 3.38
N LYS A 83 -3.59 20.10 2.98
CA LYS A 83 -3.24 19.85 1.58
C LYS A 83 -4.09 18.70 1.05
N SER A 84 -4.47 18.81 -0.22
CA SER A 84 -5.28 17.82 -0.92
C SER A 84 -4.84 17.77 -2.37
N VAL A 85 -4.23 16.67 -2.77
CA VAL A 85 -3.72 16.49 -4.14
C VAL A 85 -4.22 15.18 -4.73
N ARG A 86 -4.50 15.18 -6.03
CA ARG A 86 -4.80 13.97 -6.78
C ARG A 86 -3.48 13.38 -7.27
N ILE A 87 -3.18 12.16 -6.86
CA ILE A 87 -1.96 11.46 -7.26
C ILE A 87 -2.32 10.35 -8.25
N THR A 88 -1.59 10.31 -9.36
CA THR A 88 -1.67 9.22 -10.33
C THR A 88 -0.35 8.47 -10.32
N GLY A 89 -0.43 7.14 -10.25
CA GLY A 89 0.73 6.28 -10.31
C GLY A 89 0.54 5.12 -11.28
N ARG A 90 1.68 4.55 -11.70
CA ARG A 90 1.76 3.38 -12.58
C ARG A 90 2.42 2.22 -11.84
N PHE A 91 1.77 1.06 -11.83
CA PHE A 91 2.34 -0.16 -11.26
C PHE A 91 3.53 -0.63 -12.09
N ASP A 92 4.59 -1.08 -11.41
CA ASP A 92 5.72 -1.70 -12.08
C ASP A 92 5.33 -3.11 -12.55
N GLU A 93 5.34 -3.32 -13.87
CA GLU A 93 4.99 -4.59 -14.52
C GLU A 93 5.97 -5.72 -14.17
N ARG A 94 7.23 -5.37 -13.87
CA ARG A 94 8.29 -6.32 -13.52
C ARG A 94 8.35 -6.55 -12.01
N LYS A 95 8.00 -5.55 -11.20
CA LYS A 95 8.07 -5.62 -9.74
C LYS A 95 6.73 -5.29 -9.09
N ARG A 96 5.93 -6.32 -8.81
CA ARG A 96 4.57 -6.21 -8.25
C ARG A 96 4.45 -5.56 -6.88
N THR A 97 5.55 -5.24 -6.21
CA THR A 97 5.59 -4.48 -4.95
C THR A 97 5.83 -2.99 -5.18
N ARG A 98 6.04 -2.54 -6.42
CA ARG A 98 6.46 -1.18 -6.73
C ARG A 98 5.41 -0.41 -7.53
N LEU A 99 5.30 0.88 -7.21
CA LEU A 99 4.49 1.89 -7.86
C LEU A 99 5.39 3.07 -8.21
N PHE A 100 5.22 3.64 -9.41
CA PHE A 100 5.86 4.90 -9.81
C PHE A 100 4.84 6.03 -9.80
N ILE A 101 5.23 7.17 -9.25
CA ILE A 101 4.44 8.40 -9.22
C ILE A 101 5.22 9.48 -9.97
N HIS A 102 4.59 10.09 -10.96
CA HIS A 102 5.19 11.20 -11.69
C HIS A 102 4.78 12.52 -11.04
N ILE A 103 5.76 13.35 -10.68
CA ILE A 103 5.55 14.68 -10.10
C ILE A 103 5.76 15.72 -11.19
N ASN A 104 4.66 16.20 -11.78
CA ASN A 104 4.68 17.09 -12.94
C ASN A 104 5.47 18.39 -12.68
N GLU A 105 5.29 18.99 -11.50
CA GLU A 105 5.86 20.29 -11.13
C GLU A 105 7.39 20.29 -11.13
N LEU A 106 8.00 19.15 -10.81
CA LEU A 106 9.44 18.99 -10.64
C LEU A 106 10.05 18.06 -11.69
N ASN A 107 9.23 17.58 -12.62
CA ASN A 107 9.58 16.67 -13.70
C ASN A 107 10.45 15.47 -13.26
N TYR A 108 10.09 14.82 -12.15
CA TYR A 108 10.76 13.61 -11.69
C TYR A 108 9.80 12.53 -11.22
N ASN A 109 10.31 11.31 -11.14
CA ASN A 109 9.56 10.14 -10.67
C ASN A 109 9.95 9.79 -9.23
N ILE A 110 8.94 9.59 -8.40
CA ILE A 110 9.05 8.93 -7.11
C ILE A 110 8.73 7.46 -7.32
N SER A 111 9.46 6.57 -6.66
CA SER A 111 9.06 5.16 -6.57
C SER A 111 8.66 4.82 -5.15
N GLU A 112 7.48 4.23 -4.99
CA GLU A 112 7.03 3.63 -3.75
C GLU A 112 7.12 2.12 -3.87
N GLU A 113 7.77 1.46 -2.92
CA GLU A 113 7.91 0.02 -2.89
C GLU A 113 7.40 -0.53 -1.55
N MET A 114 6.43 -1.44 -1.60
CA MET A 114 5.94 -2.16 -0.43
C MET A 114 6.96 -3.24 -0.04
N VAL A 115 7.77 -2.95 0.99
CA VAL A 115 8.85 -3.82 1.45
C VAL A 115 8.42 -4.81 2.53
N TYR A 116 7.26 -4.59 3.15
CA TYR A 116 6.65 -5.52 4.10
C TYR A 116 5.13 -5.41 4.07
N LEU A 117 4.44 -6.53 4.33
CA LEU A 117 2.99 -6.60 4.37
C LEU A 117 2.55 -7.62 5.42
N ASN A 118 1.56 -7.24 6.22
CA ASN A 118 0.84 -8.15 7.11
C ASN A 118 -0.66 -8.03 6.83
N TRP A 119 -1.23 -9.05 6.18
CA TRP A 119 -2.64 -9.06 5.78
C TRP A 119 -3.62 -9.18 6.94
N ILE A 120 -3.23 -9.86 8.03
CA ILE A 120 -4.08 -10.02 9.22
C ILE A 120 -4.24 -8.67 9.91
N GLN A 121 -3.12 -7.95 10.05
CA GLN A 121 -3.06 -6.61 10.63
C GLN A 121 -3.47 -5.51 9.65
N LYS A 122 -3.62 -5.82 8.36
CA LYS A 122 -3.92 -4.87 7.27
C LYS A 122 -2.99 -3.66 7.30
N CYS A 123 -1.72 -3.92 7.52
CA CYS A 123 -0.66 -2.93 7.57
C CYS A 123 0.49 -3.32 6.64
N ALA A 124 1.24 -2.32 6.19
CA ALA A 124 2.39 -2.50 5.33
C ALA A 124 3.45 -1.44 5.60
N VAL A 125 4.69 -1.75 5.23
CA VAL A 125 5.81 -0.80 5.24
C VAL A 125 6.18 -0.50 3.80
N PHE A 126 6.21 0.78 3.47
CA PHE A 126 6.57 1.31 2.17
C PHE A 126 7.92 1.99 2.24
N MET A 127 8.77 1.78 1.24
CA MET A 127 9.97 2.55 0.98
C MET A 127 9.66 3.53 -0.15
N VAL A 128 9.79 4.81 0.13
CA VAL A 128 9.62 5.90 -0.85
C VAL A 128 10.99 6.39 -1.24
N THR A 129 11.33 6.32 -2.53
CA THR A 129 12.61 6.79 -3.08
C THR A 129 12.36 7.99 -3.99
N ALA A 130 13.04 9.10 -3.71
CA ALA A 130 12.98 10.33 -4.50
C ALA A 130 14.39 10.76 -4.95
N PRO A 131 14.53 11.36 -6.13
CA PRO A 131 15.85 11.65 -6.71
C PRO A 131 16.60 12.83 -6.06
N TYR A 132 15.96 13.78 -5.35
CA TYR A 132 16.60 15.06 -5.03
C TYR A 132 16.50 15.55 -3.56
N PRO A 133 17.62 16.04 -2.96
CA PRO A 133 19.02 15.86 -3.36
C PRO A 133 19.59 14.53 -2.81
N GLY A 134 20.28 13.76 -3.66
CA GLY A 134 21.11 12.61 -3.21
C GLY A 134 20.43 11.24 -3.08
N ARG A 135 19.43 10.92 -3.93
CA ARG A 135 18.69 9.64 -3.87
C ARG A 135 18.23 9.33 -2.44
N TRP A 136 17.35 10.19 -1.95
CA TRP A 136 16.75 10.03 -0.63
C TRP A 136 15.77 8.86 -0.64
N HIS A 137 15.83 8.04 0.40
CA HIS A 137 14.77 7.09 0.68
C HIS A 137 14.23 7.31 2.08
N SER A 138 12.92 7.13 2.22
CA SER A 138 12.20 7.18 3.49
C SER A 138 11.31 5.96 3.60
N PHE A 139 10.88 5.64 4.81
CA PHE A 139 9.97 4.56 5.09
C PHE A 139 8.69 5.11 5.70
N ASP A 140 7.58 4.54 5.28
CA ASP A 140 6.23 4.87 5.76
C ASP A 140 5.53 3.59 6.24
N VAL A 141 4.84 3.66 7.37
CA VAL A 141 3.94 2.59 7.82
C VAL A 141 2.53 2.96 7.45
N ARG A 142 1.94 2.21 6.51
CA ARG A 142 0.58 2.44 6.01
C ARG A 142 -0.37 1.38 6.52
N VAL A 143 -1.56 1.80 6.97
CA VAL A 143 -2.53 0.95 7.65
C VAL A 143 -3.92 1.24 7.12
N TRP A 144 -4.72 0.20 6.85
CA TRP A 144 -6.12 0.39 6.51
C TRP A 144 -6.90 0.95 7.70
N ASN A 145 -7.88 1.82 7.44
CA ASN A 145 -8.69 2.44 8.50
C ASN A 145 -9.35 1.42 9.44
N SER A 146 -9.71 0.22 8.94
CA SER A 146 -10.28 -0.85 9.77
C SER A 146 -9.32 -1.41 10.83
N SER A 147 -8.03 -1.11 10.74
CA SER A 147 -6.98 -1.61 11.64
C SER A 147 -6.20 -0.47 12.29
N ILE A 148 -6.77 0.74 12.37
CA ILE A 148 -6.05 1.95 12.80
C ILE A 148 -5.75 2.03 14.31
N GLU A 149 -6.24 1.09 15.10
CA GLU A 149 -5.87 1.00 16.52
C GLU A 149 -4.43 0.47 16.66
N PRO A 150 -3.57 1.08 17.51
CA PRO A 150 -2.16 0.70 17.64
C PRO A 150 -1.87 -0.79 17.82
N ARG A 151 -2.73 -1.51 18.55
CA ARG A 151 -2.62 -2.97 18.74
C ARG A 151 -2.67 -3.76 17.41
N ASN A 152 -3.34 -3.22 16.39
CA ASN A 152 -3.64 -3.89 15.14
C ASN A 152 -2.58 -3.69 14.05
N TYR A 153 -1.52 -2.90 14.27
CA TYR A 153 -0.43 -2.73 13.30
C TYR A 153 0.97 -2.77 13.94
N GLY A 154 1.07 -3.28 15.17
CA GLY A 154 2.34 -3.37 15.91
C GLY A 154 3.41 -4.20 15.20
N ASP A 155 3.04 -5.16 14.33
CA ASP A 155 3.99 -5.93 13.55
C ASP A 155 4.70 -5.11 12.47
N CYS A 156 3.95 -4.26 11.76
CA CYS A 156 4.53 -3.33 10.80
C CYS A 156 5.41 -2.29 11.49
N ILE A 157 5.05 -1.83 12.69
CA ILE A 157 5.92 -0.97 13.50
C ILE A 157 7.24 -1.67 13.85
N ARG A 158 7.21 -2.94 14.26
CA ARG A 158 8.45 -3.70 14.52
C ARG A 158 9.31 -3.83 13.28
N LYS A 159 8.72 -4.09 12.12
CA LYS A 159 9.45 -4.20 10.85
C LYS A 159 10.02 -2.86 10.40
N PHE A 160 9.24 -1.79 10.51
CA PHE A 160 9.70 -0.43 10.26
C PHE A 160 10.91 -0.08 11.14
N LYS A 161 10.84 -0.33 12.46
CA LYS A 161 11.95 -0.04 13.39
C LYS A 161 13.25 -0.80 13.09
N LYS A 162 13.17 -1.95 12.41
CA LYS A 162 14.35 -2.70 11.92
C LYS A 162 15.00 -2.05 10.70
N LEU A 163 14.21 -1.37 9.87
CA LEU A 163 14.67 -0.68 8.66
C LEU A 163 15.11 0.75 8.94
N GLN A 164 14.34 1.46 9.77
CA GLN A 164 14.59 2.84 10.19
C GLN A 164 14.42 2.96 11.70
N ARG A 165 15.52 3.21 12.42
CA ARG A 165 15.51 3.34 13.89
C ARG A 165 14.84 4.64 14.34
N ARG A 166 15.00 5.71 13.56
CA ARG A 166 14.45 7.05 13.85
C ARG A 166 13.17 7.30 13.05
N GLY A 167 12.03 7.10 13.71
CA GLY A 167 10.72 7.31 13.12
C GLY A 167 9.88 8.30 13.92
N LEU A 168 9.00 8.98 13.21
CA LEU A 168 8.03 9.93 13.74
C LEU A 168 6.61 9.37 13.57
N GLY A 169 5.84 9.33 14.65
CA GLY A 169 4.41 9.04 14.60
C GLY A 169 3.64 10.28 14.17
N ILE A 170 2.86 10.18 13.09
CA ILE A 170 2.16 11.33 12.48
C ILE A 170 0.64 11.22 12.51
N TYR A 171 0.13 10.07 12.94
CA TYR A 171 -1.29 9.80 13.12
C TYR A 171 -1.70 9.95 14.59
N SER A 172 -2.93 10.42 14.80
CA SER A 172 -3.66 10.32 16.07
C SER A 172 -5.16 10.47 15.78
N ASP A 173 -6.03 10.20 16.74
CA ASP A 173 -7.48 10.10 16.51
C ASP A 173 -8.12 11.36 15.89
N TYR A 174 -7.58 12.56 16.15
CA TYR A 174 -8.07 13.78 15.53
C TYR A 174 -7.93 13.78 14.00
N CYS A 175 -7.02 12.97 13.45
CA CYS A 175 -6.75 12.88 12.03
C CYS A 175 -7.98 12.45 11.22
N GLN A 176 -8.87 11.63 11.80
CA GLN A 176 -10.11 11.21 11.15
C GLN A 176 -10.92 12.39 10.58
N ASN A 177 -10.86 13.56 11.24
CA ASN A 177 -11.55 14.77 10.80
C ASN A 177 -11.10 15.32 9.43
N ILE A 178 -9.89 14.99 8.96
CA ILE A 178 -9.39 15.48 7.67
C ILE A 178 -10.21 14.92 6.50
N VAL A 179 -10.76 13.71 6.66
CA VAL A 179 -11.61 13.03 5.68
C VAL A 179 -13.04 13.58 5.74
N TYR A 180 -13.56 13.85 6.94
CA TYR A 180 -14.99 14.10 7.17
C TYR A 180 -15.42 15.58 7.28
N LYS A 181 -14.50 16.57 7.28
CA LYS A 181 -14.89 18.00 7.26
C LYS A 181 -15.22 18.53 5.84
N ARG A 182 -16.53 18.56 5.55
CA ARG A 182 -17.32 19.33 4.54
C ARG A 182 -16.75 19.54 3.13
N ALA A 183 -17.23 18.72 2.19
CA ALA A 183 -18.08 19.11 1.05
C ALA A 183 -18.87 17.87 0.61
N LYS A 184 -20.15 18.03 0.29
CA LYS A 184 -21.11 17.00 -0.15
C LYS A 184 -20.42 15.80 -0.83
N LEU A 185 -20.50 14.62 -0.21
CA LEU A 185 -20.18 13.34 -0.86
C LEU A 185 -21.06 13.21 -2.12
N PRO A 186 -20.52 13.15 -3.33
CA PRO A 186 -21.21 12.43 -4.39
C PRO A 186 -21.11 10.96 -4.00
N ILE A 187 -22.25 10.37 -3.68
CA ILE A 187 -22.41 8.92 -3.70
C ILE A 187 -21.92 8.46 -5.07
N LEU A 188 -20.92 7.57 -5.08
CA LEU A 188 -20.52 6.85 -6.28
C LEU A 188 -21.75 6.08 -6.78
N HIS A 189 -22.45 6.64 -7.76
CA HIS A 189 -23.28 5.82 -8.63
C HIS A 189 -22.32 4.98 -9.47
N MET A 190 -22.12 3.73 -9.06
CA MET A 190 -21.80 2.68 -10.01
C MET A 190 -23.01 2.57 -10.94
N LYS A 191 -22.93 3.19 -12.11
CA LYS A 191 -23.82 2.86 -13.21
C LYS A 191 -23.38 1.50 -13.73
N SER A 192 -24.05 0.44 -13.31
CA SER A 192 -24.12 -0.78 -14.10
C SER A 192 -25.19 -0.54 -15.16
N GLU A 193 -24.80 -0.41 -16.41
CA GLU A 193 -25.70 -0.65 -17.53
C GLU A 193 -24.98 -1.61 -18.48
N GLY A 194 -25.39 -2.88 -18.39
CA GLY A 194 -25.38 -3.77 -19.53
C GLY A 194 -26.76 -3.69 -20.20
N ASN A 195 -26.76 -3.51 -21.51
CA ASN A 195 -27.29 -4.43 -22.51
C ASN A 195 -26.88 -3.92 -23.88
#